data_AF-A0A397DMA9-F1
#
_entry.id   AF-A0A397DMA9-F1
#
_cell.length_a   1.000
_cell.length_b   1.000
_cell.length_c   1.000
_cell.angle_alpha   90.00
_cell.angle_beta   90.00
_cell.angle_gamma   90.00
#
_symmetry.space_group_name_H-M   'P 1'
#
loop_
_entity.id
_entity.type
_entity.pdbx_description
1 polymer ?
#
loop_
_entity_poly.entity_id
_entity_poly.type
_entity_poly.pdbx_seq_one_letter_code
_entity_poly.pdbx_strand_id
1 'polypeptide(L)'
;MANSYHGSNETFEKKFRAMLVRERDVVFKYTTGFEELGTQQQPAFNWMGETLLRNFMDLRLANPVWNRVVLILSDGENTLEVLRDEADPCQIAFVVGFTHDVDRLVDFMCAEVAQLEAALDAAYAPGKTAQRQHKRRIQAAPKRLY
;
A
#
# COMPACT_ATOMS: atom_id res chain seq x y z
N MET A 1 36.10 3.35 -1.71
CA MET A 1 35.53 3.12 -0.37
C MET A 1 34.04 2.93 -0.55
N ALA A 2 33.57 1.69 -0.48
CA ALA A 2 32.16 1.35 -0.60
C ALA A 2 31.58 1.26 0.82
N ASN A 3 30.67 2.16 1.19
CA ASN A 3 29.89 2.04 2.42
C ASN A 3 28.57 1.33 2.10
N SER A 4 28.50 0.10 2.58
CA SER A 4 27.39 -0.82 2.51
C SER A 4 26.27 -0.40 3.48
N TYR A 5 25.19 0.18 2.96
CA TYR A 5 23.90 0.32 3.67
C TYR A 5 23.03 -0.93 3.48
N HIS A 6 23.56 -2.11 3.83
CA HIS A 6 22.85 -3.41 3.68
C HIS A 6 22.27 -3.96 4.99
N GLY A 7 22.22 -3.15 6.07
CA GLY A 7 21.76 -3.59 7.39
C GLY A 7 20.32 -3.23 7.78
N SER A 8 19.60 -2.42 6.99
CA SER A 8 18.31 -1.83 7.41
C SER A 8 17.07 -2.50 6.83
N ASN A 9 17.19 -3.28 5.74
CA ASN A 9 16.03 -3.77 5.00
C ASN A 9 15.22 -4.82 5.77
N GLU A 10 15.89 -5.81 6.38
CA GLU A 10 15.22 -6.89 7.12
C GLU A 10 14.43 -6.39 8.34
N THR A 11 14.92 -5.32 8.98
CA THR A 11 14.28 -4.73 10.16
C THR A 11 13.07 -3.88 9.76
N PHE A 12 13.17 -3.17 8.63
CA PHE A 12 12.08 -2.40 8.06
C PHE A 12 10.96 -3.32 7.57
N GLU A 13 11.28 -4.34 6.77
CA GLU A 13 10.32 -5.27 6.19
C GLU A 13 9.53 -6.04 7.25
N LYS A 14 10.19 -6.46 8.33
CA LYS A 14 9.54 -7.10 9.48
C LYS A 14 8.61 -6.14 10.24
N LYS A 15 9.00 -4.87 10.40
CA LYS A 15 8.16 -3.83 11.02
C LYS A 15 6.98 -3.47 10.13
N PHE A 16 7.19 -3.36 8.82
CA PHE A 16 6.17 -3.07 7.82
C PHE A 16 5.13 -4.19 7.76
N ARG A 17 5.55 -5.46 7.68
CA ARG A 17 4.65 -6.62 7.77
C ARG A 17 3.89 -6.68 9.09
N ALA A 18 4.49 -6.24 10.21
CA ALA A 18 3.79 -6.14 11.49
C ALA A 18 2.78 -4.98 11.55
N MET A 19 3.01 -3.89 10.80
CA MET A 19 2.10 -2.75 10.67
C MET A 19 0.88 -3.08 9.81
N LEU A 20 1.05 -3.86 8.74
CA LEU A 20 -0.04 -4.32 7.86
C LEU A 20 -1.07 -5.23 8.56
N VAL A 21 -0.67 -5.92 9.64
CA VAL A 21 -1.55 -6.85 10.38
C VAL A 21 -2.51 -6.12 11.35
N ARG A 22 -2.25 -4.83 11.65
CA ARG A 22 -3.08 -4.04 12.57
C ARG A 22 -3.83 -2.94 11.81
N GLU A 23 -4.88 -3.34 11.09
CA GLU A 23 -5.84 -2.52 10.31
C GLU A 23 -6.59 -1.43 11.12
N ARG A 24 -6.04 -0.83 12.18
CA ARG A 24 -6.80 0.09 13.04
C ARG A 24 -6.10 1.30 13.62
N ASP A 25 -4.82 1.51 13.33
CA ASP A 25 -4.11 2.73 13.75
C ASP A 25 -3.46 3.38 12.52
N VAL A 26 -4.12 4.38 11.96
CA VAL A 26 -3.72 5.11 10.73
C VAL A 26 -2.45 5.96 10.95
N VAL A 27 -1.96 6.06 12.19
CA VAL A 27 -0.71 6.75 12.53
C VAL A 27 0.10 5.87 13.47
N PHE A 28 1.17 5.25 12.95
CA PHE A 28 2.00 4.35 13.74
C PHE A 28 3.09 5.11 14.51
N LYS A 29 3.28 4.70 15.76
CA LYS A 29 4.30 5.22 16.69
C LYS A 29 5.74 5.17 16.12
N TYR A 30 6.03 4.24 15.21
CA TYR A 30 7.38 4.00 14.68
C TYR A 30 7.60 4.43 13.22
N THR A 31 6.59 5.01 12.54
CA THR A 31 6.70 5.45 11.12
C THR A 31 7.15 6.88 10.95
N THR A 32 7.28 7.62 12.05
CA THR A 32 7.78 8.98 12.01
C THR A 32 9.09 9.02 12.79
N GLY A 33 10.21 9.34 12.13
CA GLY A 33 11.43 9.80 12.82
C GLY A 33 11.21 11.07 13.66
N PHE A 34 9.98 11.59 13.69
CA PHE A 34 9.52 12.75 14.44
C PHE A 34 9.12 12.45 15.90
N GLU A 35 9.66 11.41 16.54
CA GLU A 35 9.30 11.07 17.93
C GLU A 35 9.81 12.09 18.98
N GLU A 36 10.82 12.92 18.68
CA GLU A 36 11.43 13.80 19.70
C GLU A 36 10.90 15.24 19.76
N LEU A 37 10.12 15.69 18.78
CA LEU A 37 9.64 17.07 18.73
C LEU A 37 8.18 17.10 18.28
N GLY A 38 7.24 17.13 19.23
CA GLY A 38 5.79 17.26 18.99
C GLY A 38 5.37 18.48 18.15
N THR A 39 6.31 19.30 17.69
CA THR A 39 6.12 20.45 16.80
C THR A 39 6.17 20.10 15.31
N GLN A 40 6.78 18.97 14.90
CA GLN A 40 6.97 18.64 13.48
C GLN A 40 6.01 17.58 12.92
N GLN A 41 5.32 16.83 13.78
CA GLN A 41 4.31 15.84 13.34
C GLN A 41 3.06 16.50 12.74
N GLN A 42 2.57 17.58 13.36
CA GLN A 42 1.36 18.27 12.93
C GLN A 42 1.53 18.90 11.53
N PRO A 43 2.63 19.62 11.22
CA PRO A 43 2.86 20.14 9.86
C PRO A 43 2.98 19.05 8.81
N ALA A 44 3.62 17.92 9.14
CA ALA A 44 3.80 16.79 8.23
C ALA A 44 2.48 16.11 7.89
N PHE A 45 1.66 15.86 8.91
CA PHE A 45 0.32 15.32 8.73
C PHE A 45 -0.59 16.28 7.95
N ASN A 46 -0.56 17.58 8.29
CA ASN A 46 -1.34 18.60 7.58
C ASN A 46 -0.91 18.71 6.11
N TRP A 47 0.38 18.74 5.83
CA TRP A 47 0.91 18.78 4.47
C TRP A 47 0.47 17.56 3.65
N MET A 48 0.56 16.35 4.22
CA MET A 48 0.08 15.14 3.54
C MET A 48 -1.42 15.21 3.30
N GLY A 49 -2.21 15.55 4.33
CA GLY A 49 -3.65 15.66 4.22
C GLY A 49 -4.08 16.68 3.17
N GLU A 50 -3.48 17.87 3.17
CA GLU A 50 -3.73 18.90 2.15
C GLU A 50 -3.35 18.42 0.75
N THR A 51 -2.19 17.76 0.60
CA THR A 51 -1.72 17.24 -0.69
C THR A 51 -2.69 16.20 -1.26
N LEU A 52 -3.13 15.25 -0.44
CA LEU A 52 -4.08 14.23 -0.87
C LEU A 52 -5.46 14.82 -1.17
N LEU A 53 -5.97 15.72 -0.34
CA LEU A 53 -7.29 16.31 -0.51
C LEU A 53 -7.35 17.24 -1.73
N ARG A 54 -6.30 18.04 -1.98
CA ARG A 54 -6.23 18.91 -3.16
C ARG A 54 -6.20 18.11 -4.46
N ASN A 55 -5.55 16.95 -4.45
CA ASN A 55 -5.40 16.06 -5.61
C ASN A 55 -6.38 14.88 -5.58
N PHE A 56 -7.48 14.98 -4.84
CA PHE A 56 -8.42 13.88 -4.61
C PHE A 56 -8.97 13.29 -5.92
N MET A 57 -9.30 14.16 -6.88
CA MET A 57 -9.86 13.76 -8.16
C MET A 57 -8.83 13.07 -9.05
N ASP A 58 -7.62 13.63 -9.12
CA ASP A 58 -6.54 13.10 -9.97
C ASP A 58 -6.04 11.75 -9.46
N LEU A 59 -5.85 11.62 -8.15
CA LEU A 59 -5.49 10.38 -7.49
C LEU A 59 -6.62 9.36 -7.44
N ARG A 60 -7.86 9.74 -7.78
CA ARG A 60 -9.06 8.89 -7.67
C ARG A 60 -9.16 8.24 -6.28
N LEU A 61 -8.95 9.01 -5.22
CA LEU A 61 -8.85 8.49 -3.82
C LEU A 61 -10.09 7.72 -3.34
N ALA A 62 -11.24 7.87 -4.02
CA ALA A 62 -12.43 7.07 -3.76
C ALA A 62 -12.31 5.59 -4.21
N ASN A 63 -11.32 5.25 -5.03
CA ASN A 63 -11.15 3.90 -5.55
C ASN A 63 -10.65 2.95 -4.44
N PRO A 64 -11.28 1.78 -4.22
CA PRO A 64 -10.84 0.79 -3.24
C PRO A 64 -9.40 0.29 -3.39
N VAL A 65 -8.73 0.50 -4.54
CA VAL A 65 -7.29 0.20 -4.69
C VAL A 65 -6.44 0.88 -3.60
N TRP A 66 -6.84 2.07 -3.15
CA TRP A 66 -6.15 2.81 -2.09
C TRP A 66 -6.17 2.11 -0.73
N ASN A 67 -7.07 1.14 -0.50
CA ASN A 67 -7.06 0.31 0.71
C ASN A 67 -5.87 -0.66 0.74
N ARG A 68 -5.14 -0.81 -0.37
CA ARG A 68 -3.94 -1.63 -0.51
C ARG A 68 -2.65 -0.81 -0.48
N VAL A 69 -2.76 0.49 -0.21
CA VAL A 69 -1.66 1.45 -0.20
C VAL A 69 -1.43 1.91 1.23
N VAL A 70 -0.17 1.90 1.64
CA VAL A 70 0.30 2.55 2.87
C VAL A 70 1.14 3.77 2.51
N LEU A 71 0.93 4.89 3.19
CA LEU A 71 1.73 6.11 3.03
C LEU A 71 2.64 6.31 4.24
N ILE A 72 3.93 6.47 3.98
CA ILE A 72 4.98 6.67 4.99
C ILE A 72 5.69 7.98 4.68
N LEU A 73 5.81 8.86 5.68
CA LEU A 73 6.57 10.10 5.55
C LEU A 73 8.04 9.85 5.88
N SER A 74 8.91 10.29 4.98
CA SER A 74 10.36 10.34 5.18
C SER A 74 10.80 11.76 5.54
N ASP A 75 11.88 11.86 6.30
CA ASP A 75 12.64 13.08 6.59
C ASP A 75 13.52 13.52 5.41
N GLY A 76 13.78 12.65 4.43
CA GLY A 76 14.51 13.00 3.21
C GLY A 76 13.68 13.90 2.30
N GLU A 77 14.23 15.04 1.87
CA GLU A 77 13.56 15.93 0.91
C GLU A 77 13.43 15.28 -0.47
N ASN A 78 12.28 15.43 -1.11
CA ASN A 78 11.97 14.90 -2.44
C ASN A 78 12.12 13.37 -2.58
N THR A 79 12.11 12.63 -1.46
CA THR A 79 12.05 11.16 -1.49
C THR A 79 10.75 10.71 -2.15
N LEU A 80 10.85 9.86 -3.16
CA LEU A 80 9.73 9.22 -3.86
C LEU A 80 10.11 7.77 -4.11
N GLU A 81 9.72 6.89 -3.18
CA GLU A 81 10.02 5.47 -3.28
C GLU A 81 8.75 4.64 -3.09
N VAL A 82 8.73 3.48 -3.75
CA VAL A 82 7.66 2.50 -3.62
C VAL A 82 8.26 1.19 -3.14
N LEU A 83 7.69 0.66 -2.07
CA LEU A 83 8.06 -0.62 -1.50
C LEU A 83 6.95 -1.62 -1.86
N ARG A 84 7.36 -2.74 -2.46
CA ARG A 84 6.47 -3.82 -2.90
C ARG A 84 6.85 -5.08 -2.16
N ASP A 85 5.88 -5.81 -1.64
CA ASP A 85 6.14 -7.12 -1.05
C ASP A 85 6.20 -8.17 -2.18
N GLU A 86 7.31 -8.89 -2.29
CA GLU A 86 7.44 -9.99 -3.26
C GLU A 86 6.43 -11.11 -3.00
N ALA A 87 5.99 -11.29 -1.75
CA ALA A 87 5.02 -12.30 -1.36
C ALA A 87 3.56 -11.88 -1.61
N ASP A 88 3.26 -10.58 -1.62
CA ASP A 88 1.94 -10.03 -1.91
C ASP A 88 2.07 -8.80 -2.85
N PRO A 89 2.07 -9.02 -4.19
CA PRO A 89 2.21 -7.93 -5.16
C PRO A 89 0.98 -7.01 -5.21
N CYS A 90 -0.09 -7.37 -4.48
CA CYS A 90 -1.34 -6.63 -4.42
C CYS A 90 -1.36 -5.61 -3.25
N GLN A 91 -0.20 -5.31 -2.65
CA GLN A 91 -0.03 -4.28 -1.63
C GLN A 91 1.27 -3.51 -1.85
N ILE A 92 1.23 -2.20 -1.63
CA ILE A 92 2.40 -1.32 -1.77
C ILE A 92 2.49 -0.31 -0.62
N ALA A 93 3.70 0.16 -0.36
CA ALA A 93 3.97 1.31 0.49
C ALA A 93 4.62 2.43 -0.31
N PHE A 94 4.08 3.63 -0.22
CA PHE A 94 4.75 4.85 -0.66
C PHE A 94 5.60 5.41 0.48
N VAL A 95 6.87 5.70 0.21
CA VAL A 95 7.75 6.44 1.09
C VAL A 95 7.99 7.81 0.46
N VAL A 96 7.41 8.84 1.06
CA VAL A 96 7.32 10.18 0.50
C VAL A 96 7.95 11.18 1.44
N GLY A 97 8.89 11.96 0.91
CA GLY A 97 9.46 13.12 1.57
C GLY A 97 8.63 14.38 1.35
N PHE A 98 8.85 15.40 2.17
CA PHE A 98 8.35 16.74 1.83
C PHE A 98 8.89 17.17 0.47
N THR A 99 8.00 17.70 -0.36
CA THR A 99 8.35 18.22 -1.67
C THR A 99 7.54 19.47 -1.99
N HIS A 100 8.15 20.36 -2.75
CA HIS A 100 7.47 21.50 -3.37
C HIS A 100 6.90 21.15 -4.75
N ASP A 101 7.37 20.04 -5.34
CA ASP A 101 6.93 19.55 -6.64
C ASP A 101 5.82 18.51 -6.44
N VAL A 102 4.63 19.02 -6.09
CA VAL A 102 3.46 18.19 -5.81
C VAL A 102 2.97 17.47 -7.06
N ASP A 103 3.06 18.11 -8.22
CA ASP A 103 2.63 17.51 -9.50
C ASP A 103 3.44 16.24 -9.79
N ARG A 104 4.75 16.28 -9.58
CA ARG A 104 5.61 15.10 -9.72
C ARG A 104 5.27 13.99 -8.72
N LEU A 105 4.92 14.33 -7.49
CA LEU A 105 4.46 13.35 -6.49
C LEU A 105 3.15 12.69 -6.93
N VAL A 106 2.18 13.48 -7.42
CA VAL A 106 0.89 12.97 -7.90
C VAL A 106 1.08 12.07 -9.11
N ASP A 107 1.88 12.47 -10.09
CA ASP A 107 2.20 11.66 -11.27
C ASP A 107 2.83 10.32 -10.88
N PHE A 108 3.78 10.35 -9.93
CA PHE A 108 4.39 9.15 -9.38
C PHE A 108 3.35 8.24 -8.72
N MET A 109 2.50 8.78 -7.84
CA MET A 109 1.47 8.00 -7.15
C MET A 109 0.45 7.40 -8.13
N CYS A 110 0.02 8.15 -9.14
CA CYS A 110 -0.86 7.67 -10.20
C CYS A 110 -0.25 6.52 -10.98
N ALA A 111 1.02 6.62 -11.37
CA ALA A 111 1.72 5.58 -12.12
C ALA A 111 1.85 4.27 -11.33
N GLU A 112 2.18 4.37 -10.04
CA GLU A 112 2.35 3.20 -9.18
C GLU A 112 1.01 2.56 -8.79
N VAL A 113 -0.04 3.36 -8.58
CA VAL A 113 -1.40 2.86 -8.37
C VAL A 113 -1.93 2.16 -9.63
N ALA A 114 -1.67 2.69 -10.82
CA ALA A 114 -2.08 2.01 -12.07
C ALA A 114 -1.43 0.62 -12.21
N GLN A 115 -0.16 0.48 -11.82
CA GLN A 115 0.50 -0.82 -11.79
C GLN A 115 -0.14 -1.76 -10.75
N LEU A 116 -0.53 -1.25 -9.59
CA LEU A 116 -1.22 -2.01 -8.56
C LEU A 116 -2.64 -2.44 -9.00
N GLU A 117 -3.39 -1.57 -9.67
CA GLU A 117 -4.68 -1.90 -10.28
C GLU A 117 -4.51 -3.07 -11.26
N ALA A 118 -3.51 -3.01 -12.16
CA ALA A 118 -3.22 -4.09 -13.09
C ALA A 118 -2.84 -5.41 -12.39
N ALA A 119 -2.08 -5.35 -11.30
CA ALA A 119 -1.73 -6.54 -10.51
C ALA A 119 -2.95 -7.16 -9.82
N LEU A 120 -3.84 -6.34 -9.25
CA LEU A 120 -5.10 -6.78 -8.66
C LEU A 120 -6.01 -7.41 -9.72
N ASP A 121 -6.17 -6.77 -10.87
CA ASP A 121 -6.97 -7.30 -11.98
C ASP A 121 -6.44 -8.65 -12.46
N ALA A 122 -5.11 -8.81 -12.57
CA ALA A 122 -4.49 -10.07 -12.92
C ALA A 122 -4.70 -11.16 -11.85
N ALA A 123 -4.62 -10.81 -10.57
CA ALA A 123 -4.79 -11.72 -9.45
C ALA A 123 -6.25 -12.18 -9.27
N TYR A 124 -7.22 -11.29 -9.56
CA TYR A 124 -8.65 -11.53 -9.38
C TYR A 124 -9.41 -11.76 -10.69
N ALA A 125 -8.72 -11.83 -11.83
CA ALA A 125 -9.33 -12.16 -13.11
C ALA A 125 -10.12 -13.47 -13.00
N PRO A 126 -11.36 -13.53 -13.51
CA PRO A 126 -12.18 -14.73 -13.48
C PRO A 126 -11.58 -15.81 -14.41
N GLY A 127 -10.61 -16.58 -13.91
CA GLY A 127 -9.84 -17.52 -14.72
C GLY A 127 -9.08 -18.55 -13.90
N LYS A 128 -9.81 -19.57 -13.38
CA LYS A 128 -9.44 -21.00 -13.16
C LYS A 128 -10.10 -21.64 -11.91
N THR A 129 -10.59 -20.87 -10.94
CA THR A 129 -11.25 -21.42 -9.74
C THR A 129 -12.73 -21.76 -9.95
N ALA A 130 -13.44 -21.05 -10.83
CA ALA A 130 -14.87 -21.29 -11.09
C ALA A 130 -15.17 -22.64 -11.79
N GLN A 131 -14.25 -23.20 -12.57
CA GLN A 131 -14.46 -24.49 -13.25
C GLN A 131 -14.39 -25.70 -12.31
N ARG A 132 -13.70 -25.61 -11.16
CA ARG A 132 -13.56 -26.76 -10.24
C ARG A 132 -14.82 -27.02 -9.40
N GLN A 133 -15.59 -25.98 -9.08
CA GLN A 133 -16.80 -26.14 -8.26
C GLN A 133 -18.03 -26.60 -9.05
N HIS A 134 -18.17 -26.21 -10.33
CA HIS A 134 -19.33 -26.61 -11.13
C HIS A 134 -19.33 -28.10 -11.51
N LYS A 135 -18.15 -28.76 -11.56
CA LYS A 135 -18.05 -30.18 -11.92
C LYS A 135 -18.35 -31.14 -10.76
N ARG A 136 -18.30 -30.68 -9.49
CA ARG A 136 -18.56 -31.52 -8.30
C ARG A 136 -20.02 -31.56 -7.85
N ARG A 137 -20.88 -30.66 -8.34
CA ARG A 137 -22.26 -30.52 -7.86
C ARG A 137 -23.30 -31.39 -8.59
N ILE A 138 -22.91 -32.13 -9.63
CA ILE A 138 -23.86 -32.92 -10.45
C ILE A 138 -24.00 -34.39 -9.99
N GLN A 139 -23.20 -34.87 -9.03
CA GLN A 139 -23.31 -36.25 -8.53
C GLN A 139 -23.65 -36.29 -7.04
N ALA A 140 -24.93 -36.16 -6.73
CA ALA A 140 -25.52 -36.75 -5.51
C ALA A 140 -27.00 -37.01 -5.77
N ALA A 141 -27.31 -38.18 -6.33
CA ALA A 141 -28.68 -38.67 -6.38
C ALA A 141 -29.18 -38.94 -4.94
N PRO A 142 -30.40 -38.53 -4.56
CA PRO A 142 -30.91 -38.74 -3.22
C PRO A 142 -31.30 -40.22 -3.03
N LYS A 143 -30.68 -40.91 -2.07
CA LYS A 143 -31.18 -42.21 -1.58
C LYS A 143 -32.42 -41.95 -0.73
N ARG A 144 -33.59 -42.36 -1.23
CA ARG A 144 -34.82 -42.46 -0.43
C ARG A 144 -34.66 -43.61 0.57
N LEU A 145 -34.87 -43.31 1.85
CA LEU A 145 -35.08 -44.31 2.90
C LEU A 145 -36.55 -44.76 2.83
N TYR A 146 -36.77 -46.06 2.68
CA TYR A 146 -38.01 -46.74 3.03
C TYR A 146 -37.85 -47.33 4.43
#